data_AF-A0A3C0K8I3-F1
#
_entry.id   AF-A0A3C0K8I3-F1
#
_cell.length_a   1.000
_cell.length_b   1.000
_cell.length_c   1.000
_cell.angle_alpha   90.00
_cell.angle_beta   90.00
_cell.angle_gamma   90.00
#
_symmetry.space_group_name_H-M   'P 1'
#
loop_
_entity.id
_entity.type
_entity.pdbx_description
1 polymer ?
#
loop_
_entity_poly.entity_id
_entity_poly.type
_entity_poly.pdbx_seq_one_letter_code
_entity_poly.pdbx_strand_id
1 'polypeptide(L)'
;LAMPARHPFNPLPLLRQALACSRDGSINRFVAGTVFRHVWQGGHDALDAERLSALAAALEPQMQPEDPDSADGARAKALLRGNTDAAAARGVFGVPALEVDGKVFWGYDSLPMLRAYFEGDAWFEQGWDAAASVAQGLPG
;
A
#
# COMPACT_ATOMS: atom_id res chain seq x y z
N LEU A 1 13.87 10.02 -13.48
CA LEU A 1 13.52 9.59 -12.11
C LEU A 1 14.79 9.69 -11.27
N ALA A 2 14.75 10.29 -10.08
CA ALA A 2 15.90 10.30 -9.17
C ALA A 2 15.62 9.30 -8.05
N MET A 3 16.36 8.19 -8.02
CA MET A 3 16.23 7.17 -6.97
C MET A 3 16.62 7.78 -5.61
N PRO A 4 15.94 7.40 -4.52
CA PRO A 4 16.34 7.84 -3.18
C PRO A 4 17.78 7.43 -2.89
N ALA A 5 18.46 8.19 -2.02
CA ALA A 5 19.86 7.97 -1.69
C ALA A 5 20.16 6.54 -1.17
N ARG A 6 19.14 5.84 -0.65
CA ARG A 6 19.21 4.45 -0.22
C ARG A 6 17.96 3.70 -0.69
N HIS A 7 18.15 2.53 -1.29
CA HIS A 7 17.07 1.61 -1.67
C HIS A 7 17.60 0.17 -1.72
N PRO A 8 16.95 -0.81 -1.05
CA PRO A 8 15.75 -0.67 -0.21
C PRO A 8 16.06 0.02 1.14
N PHE A 9 15.02 0.56 1.78
CA PHE A 9 15.07 1.14 3.12
C PHE A 9 13.88 0.63 3.96
N ASN A 10 13.90 0.81 5.28
CA ASN A 10 12.78 0.43 6.15
C ASN A 10 11.59 1.39 5.96
N PRO A 11 10.44 0.94 5.40
CA PRO A 11 9.33 1.83 5.10
C PRO A 11 8.43 2.13 6.31
N LEU A 12 8.62 1.45 7.44
CA LEU A 12 7.72 1.53 8.61
C LEU A 12 7.49 2.97 9.13
N PRO A 13 8.51 3.86 9.22
CA PRO A 13 8.28 5.24 9.65
C PRO A 13 7.28 5.97 8.73
N LEU A 14 7.45 5.84 7.42
CA LEU A 14 6.60 6.50 6.41
C LEU A 14 5.19 5.89 6.37
N LEU A 15 5.07 4.57 6.48
CA LEU A 15 3.77 3.89 6.51
C LEU A 15 2.96 4.29 7.74
N ARG A 16 3.61 4.38 8.92
CA ARG A 16 2.95 4.83 10.15
C ARG A 16 2.58 6.31 10.09
N GLN A 17 3.46 7.16 9.54
CA GLN A 17 3.17 8.57 9.37
C GLN A 17 1.99 8.81 8.40
N ALA A 18 1.87 8.01 7.33
CA ALA A 18 0.70 8.04 6.48
C ALA A 18 -0.57 7.60 7.24
N LEU A 19 -0.50 6.52 8.01
CA LEU A 19 -1.65 5.97 8.75
C LEU A 19 -2.02 6.79 9.99
N ALA A 20 -1.16 7.68 10.47
CA ALA A 20 -1.53 8.66 11.49
C ALA A 20 -2.65 9.61 10.98
N CYS A 21 -2.75 9.80 9.65
CA CYS A 21 -3.83 10.53 8.99
C CYS A 21 -5.11 9.70 8.76
N SER A 22 -5.13 8.41 9.12
CA SER A 22 -6.22 7.47 8.83
C SER A 22 -7.06 7.14 10.07
N ARG A 23 -8.39 7.07 9.94
CA ARG A 23 -9.24 6.57 11.04
C ARG A 23 -9.49 5.06 10.97
N ASP A 24 -9.42 4.50 9.78
CA ASP A 24 -10.00 3.19 9.43
C ASP A 24 -9.01 2.27 8.67
N GLY A 25 -7.76 2.69 8.52
CA GLY A 25 -6.74 1.98 7.75
C GLY A 25 -6.59 2.47 6.31
N SER A 26 -7.47 3.37 5.84
CA SER A 26 -7.39 3.98 4.51
C SER A 26 -6.77 5.38 4.55
N ILE A 27 -5.98 5.73 3.53
CA ILE A 27 -5.44 7.08 3.33
C ILE A 27 -5.96 7.66 2.01
N ASN A 28 -6.13 8.98 1.97
CA ASN A 28 -6.57 9.64 0.74
C ASN A 28 -5.41 9.89 -0.24
N ARG A 29 -5.77 10.30 -1.46
CA ARG A 29 -4.82 10.63 -2.53
C ARG A 29 -3.79 11.68 -2.14
N PHE A 30 -4.17 12.67 -1.33
CA PHE A 30 -3.24 13.73 -0.91
C PHE A 30 -2.13 13.14 -0.04
N VAL A 31 -2.48 12.39 1.02
CA VAL A 31 -1.52 11.75 1.91
C VAL A 31 -0.61 10.80 1.14
N ALA A 32 -1.19 9.90 0.34
CA ALA A 32 -0.44 8.96 -0.48
C ALA A 32 0.53 9.69 -1.43
N GLY A 33 0.03 10.67 -2.19
CA GLY A 33 0.85 11.43 -3.13
C GLY A 33 1.97 12.21 -2.46
N THR A 34 1.73 12.77 -1.27
CA THR A 34 2.74 13.50 -0.50
C THR A 34 3.87 12.58 -0.02
N VAL A 35 3.54 11.39 0.49
CA VAL A 35 4.55 10.38 0.87
C VAL A 35 5.31 9.85 -0.35
N PHE A 36 4.63 9.58 -1.46
CA PHE A 36 5.30 9.14 -2.71
C PHE A 36 6.28 10.20 -3.23
N ARG A 37 5.89 11.48 -3.25
CA ARG A 37 6.81 12.57 -3.65
C ARG A 37 8.01 12.68 -2.71
N HIS A 38 7.80 12.55 -1.40
CA HIS A 38 8.89 12.52 -0.42
C HIS A 38 9.92 11.43 -0.71
N VAL A 39 9.50 10.23 -1.10
CA VAL A 39 10.42 9.12 -1.36
C VAL A 39 11.08 9.22 -2.74
N TRP A 40 10.30 9.49 -3.78
CA TRP A 40 10.69 9.21 -5.17
C TRP A 40 11.05 10.46 -6.00
N GLN A 41 11.05 11.64 -5.38
CA GLN A 41 11.49 12.88 -6.03
C GLN A 41 12.70 13.49 -5.30
N GLY A 42 13.65 14.02 -6.08
CA GLY A 42 14.84 14.71 -5.57
C GLY A 42 16.04 13.82 -5.19
N GLY A 43 15.87 12.50 -5.09
CA GLY A 43 16.96 11.55 -4.83
C GLY A 43 17.56 11.62 -3.42
N HIS A 44 16.81 12.19 -2.47
CA HIS A 44 17.21 12.34 -1.08
C HIS A 44 17.01 11.05 -0.27
N ASP A 45 17.58 11.01 0.93
CA ASP A 45 17.36 9.92 1.87
C ASP A 45 15.94 9.95 2.45
N ALA A 46 15.16 8.91 2.20
CA ALA A 46 13.76 8.81 2.61
C ALA A 46 13.55 8.85 4.14
N LEU A 47 14.60 8.54 4.91
CA LEU A 47 14.58 8.47 6.37
C LEU A 47 15.40 9.59 7.05
N ASP A 48 15.80 10.62 6.31
CA ASP A 48 16.41 11.80 6.89
C ASP A 48 15.46 12.48 7.90
N ALA A 49 15.98 12.83 9.06
CA ALA A 49 15.18 13.31 10.19
C ALA A 49 14.50 14.66 9.91
N GLU A 50 15.21 15.60 9.28
CA GLU A 50 14.64 16.91 8.93
C GLU A 50 13.54 16.76 7.89
N ARG A 51 13.74 15.88 6.91
CA ARG A 51 12.73 15.60 5.89
C ARG A 51 11.51 14.88 6.46
N LEU A 52 11.68 13.97 7.41
CA LEU A 52 10.55 13.34 8.11
C LEU A 52 9.73 14.37 8.91
N SER A 53 10.40 15.31 9.56
CA SER A 53 9.74 16.45 10.23
C SER A 53 8.99 17.34 9.24
N ALA A 54 9.61 17.68 8.11
CA ALA A 54 8.96 18.46 7.05
C ALA A 54 7.74 17.72 6.46
N LEU A 55 7.83 16.40 6.26
CA LEU A 55 6.72 15.58 5.84
C LEU A 55 5.60 15.58 6.89
N ALA A 56 5.93 15.58 8.19
CA ALA A 56 4.94 15.60 9.27
C ALA A 56 4.18 16.92 9.27
N ALA A 57 4.88 18.04 9.15
CA ALA A 57 4.28 19.36 9.01
C ALA A 57 3.37 19.45 7.77
N ALA A 58 3.80 18.89 6.63
CA ALA A 58 2.98 18.89 5.41
C ALA A 58 1.69 18.04 5.53
N LEU A 59 1.68 17.05 6.43
CA LEU A 59 0.54 16.17 6.66
C LEU A 59 -0.33 16.58 7.86
N GLU A 60 0.13 17.54 8.68
CA GLU A 60 -0.56 18.02 9.88
C GLU A 60 -2.07 18.27 9.69
N PRO A 61 -2.54 18.92 8.59
CA PRO A 61 -3.98 19.15 8.39
C PRO A 61 -4.83 17.88 8.19
N GLN A 62 -4.20 16.73 7.96
CA GLN A 62 -4.84 15.44 7.74
C GLN A 62 -4.71 14.51 8.96
N MET A 63 -3.91 14.91 9.96
CA MET A 63 -3.65 14.08 11.13
C MET A 63 -4.93 13.80 11.91
N GLN A 64 -5.07 12.56 12.34
CA GLN A 64 -6.15 12.18 13.23
C GLN A 64 -5.66 12.28 14.68
N PRO A 65 -6.53 12.68 15.62
CA PRO A 65 -6.17 12.71 17.02
C PRO A 65 -5.81 11.30 17.50
N GLU A 66 -4.76 11.21 18.32
CA GLU A 66 -4.47 10.01 19.10
C GLU A 66 -5.30 10.01 20.39
N ASP A 67 -5.48 8.82 20.96
CA ASP A 67 -6.01 8.68 22.32
C ASP A 67 -4.93 9.21 23.30
N PRO A 68 -5.24 10.21 24.16
CA PRO A 68 -4.29 10.77 25.11
C PRO A 68 -3.66 9.75 26.06
N ASP A 69 -4.37 8.65 26.35
CA ASP A 69 -3.91 7.59 27.26
C ASP A 69 -3.11 6.49 26.54
N SER A 70 -2.98 6.59 25.21
CA SER A 70 -2.25 5.63 24.39
C SER A 70 -0.79 6.04 24.17
N ALA A 71 0.06 5.04 23.91
CA ALA A 71 1.43 5.31 23.48
C ALA A 71 1.45 6.01 22.11
N ASP A 72 2.41 6.91 21.91
CA ASP A 72 2.54 7.64 20.66
C ASP A 72 2.57 6.72 19.43
N GLY A 73 1.73 7.03 18.44
CA GLY A 73 1.56 6.26 17.21
C GLY A 73 0.97 4.85 17.38
N ALA A 74 0.37 4.52 18.54
CA ALA A 74 -0.24 3.21 18.79
C ALA A 74 -1.33 2.87 17.76
N ARG A 75 -2.21 3.84 17.45
CA ARG A 75 -3.29 3.65 16.46
C ARG A 75 -2.73 3.37 15.07
N ALA A 76 -1.81 4.19 14.58
CA ALA A 76 -1.20 3.99 13.26
C ALA A 76 -0.48 2.63 13.14
N LYS A 77 0.18 2.18 14.21
CA LYS A 77 0.81 0.85 14.28
C LYS A 77 -0.23 -0.27 14.23
N ALA A 78 -1.34 -0.14 14.96
CA ALA A 78 -2.43 -1.11 14.96
C ALA A 78 -3.11 -1.19 13.58
N LEU A 79 -3.41 -0.04 12.96
CA LEU A 79 -3.95 0.04 11.60
C LEU A 79 -3.02 -0.62 10.58
N LEU A 80 -1.71 -0.38 10.67
CA LEU A 80 -0.75 -0.99 9.74
C LEU A 80 -0.74 -2.52 9.84
N ARG A 81 -0.78 -3.04 11.06
CA ARG A 81 -0.88 -4.48 11.31
C ARG A 81 -2.21 -5.03 10.77
N GLY A 82 -3.33 -4.39 11.10
CA GLY A 82 -4.65 -4.78 10.62
C GLY A 82 -4.74 -4.82 9.10
N ASN A 83 -4.20 -3.81 8.41
CA ASN A 83 -4.12 -3.79 6.95
C ASN A 83 -3.29 -4.94 6.39
N THR A 84 -2.15 -5.24 7.02
CA THR A 84 -1.26 -6.34 6.61
C THR A 84 -1.95 -7.69 6.76
N ASP A 85 -2.59 -7.92 7.92
CA ASP A 85 -3.30 -9.16 8.22
C ASP A 85 -4.51 -9.35 7.29
N ALA A 86 -5.26 -8.27 7.03
CA ALA A 86 -6.40 -8.27 6.10
C ALA A 86 -5.97 -8.54 4.65
N ALA A 87 -4.84 -7.99 4.20
CA ALA A 87 -4.30 -8.26 2.87
C ALA A 87 -3.88 -9.74 2.74
N ALA A 88 -3.16 -10.27 3.74
CA ALA A 88 -2.75 -11.67 3.76
C ALA A 88 -3.94 -12.64 3.76
N ALA A 89 -4.99 -12.35 4.55
CA ALA A 89 -6.21 -13.15 4.59
C ALA A 89 -6.97 -13.20 3.24
N ARG A 90 -6.80 -12.18 2.39
CA ARG A 90 -7.35 -12.12 1.03
C ARG A 90 -6.42 -12.71 -0.04
N GLY A 91 -5.29 -13.32 0.37
CA GLY A 91 -4.31 -13.86 -0.55
C GLY A 91 -3.51 -12.80 -1.31
N VAL A 92 -3.52 -11.54 -0.86
CA VAL A 92 -2.71 -10.49 -1.47
C VAL A 92 -1.24 -10.75 -1.19
N PHE A 93 -0.44 -10.69 -2.25
CA PHE A 93 1.02 -10.78 -2.18
C PHE A 93 1.65 -9.72 -3.08
N GLY A 94 2.82 -9.22 -2.66
CA GLY A 94 3.55 -8.19 -3.40
C GLY A 94 2.77 -6.87 -3.56
N VAL A 95 3.39 -5.92 -4.28
CA VAL A 95 2.78 -4.63 -4.61
C VAL A 95 3.22 -4.16 -6.01
N PRO A 96 2.39 -3.36 -6.72
CA PRO A 96 1.00 -3.07 -6.40
C PRO A 96 0.10 -4.30 -6.60
N ALA A 97 -0.97 -4.39 -5.81
CA ALA A 97 -2.00 -5.41 -5.95
C ALA A 97 -3.37 -4.75 -5.78
N LEU A 98 -4.35 -5.15 -6.59
CA LEU A 98 -5.73 -4.70 -6.52
C LEU A 98 -6.63 -5.92 -6.31
N GLU A 99 -7.57 -5.84 -5.38
CA GLU A 99 -8.54 -6.89 -5.13
C GLU A 99 -9.93 -6.39 -5.53
N VAL A 100 -10.64 -7.16 -6.35
CA VAL A 100 -12.00 -6.88 -6.80
C VAL A 100 -12.78 -8.19 -6.84
N ASP A 101 -13.91 -8.26 -6.13
CA ASP A 101 -14.80 -9.43 -6.07
C ASP A 101 -14.07 -10.76 -5.73
N GLY A 102 -13.13 -10.70 -4.79
CA GLY A 102 -12.29 -11.83 -4.37
C GLY A 102 -11.14 -12.18 -5.32
N LYS A 103 -10.96 -11.44 -6.43
CA LYS A 103 -9.89 -11.65 -7.41
C LYS A 103 -8.75 -10.68 -7.15
N VAL A 104 -7.54 -11.21 -7.01
CA VAL A 104 -6.33 -10.40 -6.82
C VAL A 104 -5.61 -10.22 -8.16
N PHE A 105 -5.53 -8.98 -8.63
CA PHE A 105 -4.75 -8.53 -9.78
C PHE A 105 -3.41 -7.98 -9.28
N TRP A 106 -2.34 -8.74 -9.47
CA TRP A 106 -1.01 -8.40 -8.99
C TRP A 106 -0.14 -7.81 -10.11
N GLY A 107 0.52 -6.68 -9.82
CA GLY A 107 1.43 -6.01 -10.74
C GLY A 107 0.79 -4.89 -11.57
N TYR A 108 1.61 -3.96 -12.02
CA TYR A 108 1.17 -2.85 -12.90
C TYR A 108 0.71 -3.35 -14.28
N ASP A 109 1.34 -4.43 -14.75
CA ASP A 109 1.01 -5.16 -15.96
C ASP A 109 -0.35 -5.88 -15.90
N SER A 110 -0.96 -6.03 -14.71
CA SER A 110 -2.32 -6.55 -14.56
C SER A 110 -3.43 -5.52 -14.85
N LEU A 111 -3.12 -4.23 -14.97
CA LEU A 111 -4.13 -3.18 -15.17
C LEU A 111 -4.99 -3.37 -16.44
N PRO A 112 -4.45 -3.80 -17.60
CA PRO A 112 -5.28 -4.15 -18.76
C PRO A 112 -6.24 -5.30 -18.49
N MET A 113 -5.81 -6.31 -17.73
CA MET A 113 -6.65 -7.44 -17.33
C MET A 113 -7.75 -7.01 -16.35
N LEU A 114 -7.43 -6.18 -15.36
CA LEU A 114 -8.41 -5.57 -14.46
C LEU A 114 -9.44 -4.72 -15.24
N ARG A 115 -8.99 -3.99 -16.26
CA ARG A 115 -9.90 -3.25 -17.13
C ARG A 115 -10.84 -4.18 -17.88
N ALA A 116 -10.33 -5.26 -18.47
CA ALA A 116 -11.15 -6.26 -19.17
C ALA A 116 -12.19 -6.88 -18.23
N TYR A 117 -11.84 -7.10 -16.96
CA TYR A 117 -12.79 -7.55 -15.93
C TYR A 117 -13.95 -6.58 -15.76
N PHE A 118 -13.67 -5.28 -15.58
CA PHE A 118 -14.72 -4.27 -15.47
C PHE A 118 -15.54 -4.05 -16.75
N GLU A 119 -14.97 -4.34 -17.92
CA GLU A 119 -15.67 -4.30 -19.21
C GLU A 119 -16.51 -5.56 -19.47
N GLY A 120 -16.49 -6.55 -18.55
CA GLY A 120 -17.31 -7.75 -18.63
C GLY A 120 -16.79 -8.79 -19.62
N ASP A 121 -15.47 -8.90 -19.79
CA ASP A 121 -14.87 -9.93 -20.64
C ASP A 121 -15.30 -11.34 -20.20
N ALA A 122 -15.89 -12.09 -21.14
CA ALA A 122 -16.43 -13.43 -20.91
C ALA A 122 -15.39 -14.44 -20.40
N TRP A 123 -14.09 -14.18 -20.59
CA TRP A 123 -13.04 -15.00 -20.00
C TRP A 123 -13.16 -15.12 -18.48
N PHE A 124 -13.67 -14.09 -17.78
CA PHE A 124 -13.82 -14.11 -16.32
C PHE A 124 -15.01 -14.94 -15.81
N GLU A 125 -15.90 -15.43 -16.67
CA GLU A 125 -17.00 -16.30 -16.25
C GLU A 125 -16.52 -17.68 -15.79
N GLN A 126 -15.46 -18.21 -16.41
CA GLN A 126 -14.94 -19.56 -16.16
C GLN A 126 -13.41 -19.65 -16.22
N GLY A 127 -12.77 -18.80 -17.01
CA GLY A 127 -11.32 -18.84 -17.27
C GLY A 127 -10.48 -18.55 -16.04
N TRP A 128 -10.96 -17.70 -15.13
CA TRP A 128 -10.28 -17.40 -13.86
C TRP A 128 -10.14 -18.65 -12.98
N ASP A 129 -11.25 -19.32 -12.70
CA ASP A 129 -11.28 -20.51 -11.85
C ASP A 129 -10.58 -21.70 -12.53
N ALA A 130 -10.74 -21.84 -13.85
CA ALA A 130 -10.01 -22.83 -14.62
C ALA A 130 -8.49 -22.64 -14.52
N ALA A 131 -7.99 -21.40 -14.61
CA ALA A 131 -6.56 -21.11 -14.47
C ALA A 131 -6.03 -21.47 -13.07
N ALA A 132 -6.81 -21.24 -12.02
CA ALA A 132 -6.43 -21.60 -10.65
C ALA A 132 -6.31 -23.12 -10.44
N SER A 133 -7.02 -23.93 -11.25
CA SER A 133 -6.98 -25.39 -11.19
C SER A 133 -5.75 -26.02 -11.87
N VAL A 134 -4.97 -25.24 -12.63
CA VAL A 134 -3.80 -25.75 -13.35
C VAL A 134 -2.70 -26.10 -12.34
N ALA A 135 -2.13 -27.29 -12.49
CA ALA A 135 -1.02 -27.76 -11.64
C ALA A 135 0.14 -26.75 -11.67
N GLN A 136 0.53 -26.29 -10.49
CA GLN A 136 1.59 -25.29 -10.35
C GLN A 136 2.97 -25.96 -10.46
N GLY A 137 3.69 -25.68 -11.55
CA GLY A 137 5.15 -25.89 -11.67
C GLY A 137 5.68 -27.32 -11.47
N LEU A 138 7.02 -27.43 -11.51
CA LEU A 138 7.71 -28.71 -11.29
C LEU A 138 7.59 -29.12 -9.82
N PRO A 139 7.35 -30.42 -9.52
CA PRO A 139 7.37 -30.92 -8.15
C PRO A 139 8.73 -30.60 -7.53
N GLY A 140 8.70 -30.02 -6.33
CA GLY A 140 9.89 -29.77 -5.51
C GLY A 140 10.55 -31.05 -5.02
#